data_AF-A0A6N6Q5V6-F1
#
_entry.id   AF-A0A6N6Q5V6-F1
#
_cell.length_a   1.000
_cell.length_b   1.000
_cell.length_c   1.000
_cell.angle_alpha   90.00
_cell.angle_beta   90.00
_cell.angle_gamma   90.00
#
_symmetry.space_group_name_H-M   'P 1'
#
loop_
_entity.id
_entity.type
_entity.pdbx_description
1 polymer ?
#
loop_
_entity_poly.entity_id
_entity_poly.type
_entity_poly.pdbx_seq_one_letter_code
_entity_poly.pdbx_strand_id
1 'polypeptide(L)'
;MKSPRLFACLSIIALAALLWPRLPLHAQSNGAGNEYLTIRWGGRENTHVVRPGGKVEFIGPELRKFTRPDHADERAFYLNAAMNGLVKEGWEFAGMNPDEIVMRRTVAR
;
A
#
# COMPACT_ATOMS: atom_id res chain seq x y z
N MET A 1 41.46 52.10 -12.84
CA MET A 1 40.14 52.72 -12.58
C MET A 1 39.08 51.63 -12.63
N LYS A 2 38.62 51.15 -11.47
CA LYS A 2 37.61 50.07 -11.38
C LYS A 2 36.26 50.64 -11.84
N SER A 3 35.72 50.13 -12.94
CA SER A 3 34.52 50.65 -13.57
C SER A 3 33.29 50.39 -12.67
N PRO A 4 32.63 51.44 -12.14
CA PRO A 4 31.51 51.29 -11.21
C PRO A 4 30.30 50.56 -11.81
N ARG A 5 30.25 50.45 -13.15
CA ARG A 5 29.20 49.74 -13.90
C ARG A 5 29.23 48.22 -13.71
N LEU A 6 30.42 47.63 -13.53
CA LEU A 6 30.55 46.18 -13.32
C LEU A 6 29.99 45.74 -11.96
N PHE A 7 30.19 46.58 -10.93
CA PHE A 7 29.65 46.32 -9.59
C PHE A 7 28.13 46.43 -9.54
N ALA A 8 27.54 47.37 -10.30
CA ALA A 8 26.09 47.52 -10.39
C ALA A 8 25.41 46.32 -11.09
N CYS A 9 26.03 45.74 -12.12
CA CYS A 9 25.49 44.55 -12.76
C CYS A 9 25.56 43.31 -11.84
N LEU A 10 26.66 43.15 -11.10
CA LEU A 10 26.83 42.03 -10.17
C LEU A 10 25.82 42.06 -9.01
N SER A 11 25.50 43.26 -8.48
CA SER A 11 24.51 43.39 -7.42
C SER A 11 23.09 43.08 -7.88
N ILE A 12 22.73 43.44 -9.12
CA ILE A 12 21.42 43.10 -9.71
C ILE A 12 21.28 41.59 -9.91
N ILE A 13 22.33 40.91 -10.41
CA ILE A 13 22.31 39.45 -10.60
C ILE A 13 22.22 38.73 -9.25
N ALA A 14 22.95 39.19 -8.24
CA ALA A 14 22.88 38.63 -6.89
C ALA A 14 21.48 38.79 -6.27
N LEU A 15 20.85 39.96 -6.45
CA LEU A 15 19.50 40.22 -5.97
C LEU A 15 18.45 39.37 -6.69
N ALA A 16 18.61 39.18 -8.01
CA ALA A 16 17.75 38.32 -8.81
C ALA A 16 17.86 36.84 -8.38
N ALA A 17 19.07 36.37 -8.03
CA ALA A 17 19.28 35.01 -7.53
C ALA A 17 18.67 34.79 -6.12
N LEU A 18 18.62 35.84 -5.30
CA LEU A 18 18.02 35.81 -3.96
C LEU A 18 16.49 35.82 -3.99
N LEU A 19 15.92 36.53 -4.95
CA LEU A 19 14.47 36.60 -5.19
C LEU A 19 13.95 35.46 -6.07
N TRP A 20 14.84 34.61 -6.58
CA TRP A 20 14.43 33.46 -7.38
C TRP A 20 13.67 32.48 -6.49
N PRO A 21 12.43 32.09 -6.85
CA PRO A 21 11.68 31.12 -6.09
C PRO A 21 12.51 29.83 -6.02
N ARG A 22 12.91 29.47 -4.79
CA ARG A 22 13.54 28.16 -4.55
C ARG A 22 12.47 27.13 -4.80
N LEU A 23 12.47 26.57 -6.00
CA LEU A 23 11.66 25.42 -6.33
C LEU A 23 11.99 24.35 -5.30
N PRO A 24 11.01 23.82 -4.56
CA PRO A 24 11.26 22.70 -3.67
C PRO A 24 11.81 21.57 -4.53
N LEU A 25 13.07 21.20 -4.30
CA LEU A 25 13.58 19.91 -4.75
C LEU A 25 12.66 18.88 -4.11
N HIS A 26 11.77 18.32 -4.91
CA HIS A 26 10.99 17.17 -4.48
C HIS A 26 12.02 16.06 -4.25
N ALA A 27 12.27 15.75 -2.98
CA ALA A 27 12.98 14.53 -2.62
C ALA A 27 12.22 13.39 -3.30
N GLN A 28 12.86 12.73 -4.27
CA GLN A 28 12.36 11.53 -4.88
C GLN A 28 12.28 10.50 -3.75
N SER A 29 11.10 10.33 -3.14
CA SER A 29 10.90 9.28 -2.17
C SER A 29 11.24 7.98 -2.89
N ASN A 30 12.09 7.14 -2.28
CA ASN A 30 12.22 5.76 -2.71
C ASN A 30 10.80 5.20 -2.72
N GLY A 31 10.24 5.03 -3.92
CA GLY A 31 8.80 4.84 -4.10
C GLY A 31 8.35 3.63 -3.29
N ALA A 32 7.38 3.85 -2.40
CA ALA A 32 6.79 2.77 -1.63
C ALA A 32 6.24 1.72 -2.62
N GLY A 33 6.66 0.48 -2.47
CA GLY A 33 6.15 -0.64 -3.25
C GLY A 33 4.79 -1.06 -2.73
N ASN A 34 3.96 -1.65 -3.59
CA ASN A 34 2.75 -2.36 -3.15
C ASN A 34 3.00 -3.86 -3.27
N GLU A 35 2.75 -4.59 -2.19
CA GLU A 35 2.61 -6.04 -2.24
C GLU A 35 1.14 -6.41 -2.27
N TYR A 36 0.83 -7.54 -2.89
CA TYR A 36 -0.51 -8.05 -3.01
C TYR A 36 -0.59 -9.49 -2.51
N LEU A 37 -1.72 -9.82 -1.90
CA LEU A 37 -2.11 -11.18 -1.63
C LEU A 37 -3.53 -11.42 -2.11
N THR A 38 -3.90 -12.70 -2.21
CA THR A 38 -5.24 -13.09 -2.63
C THR A 38 -5.81 -14.16 -1.71
N ILE A 39 -7.02 -13.95 -1.21
CA ILE A 39 -7.80 -14.94 -0.49
C ILE A 39 -8.69 -15.65 -1.51
N ARG A 40 -8.55 -16.97 -1.65
CA ARG A 40 -9.35 -17.78 -2.57
C ARG A 40 -10.32 -18.65 -1.79
N TRP A 41 -11.61 -18.49 -2.10
CA TRP A 41 -12.67 -19.24 -1.44
C TRP A 41 -12.73 -20.68 -1.97
N GLY A 42 -12.67 -21.64 -1.05
CA GLY A 42 -12.81 -23.08 -1.37
C GLY A 42 -13.77 -23.81 -0.42
N GLY A 43 -14.65 -23.07 0.26
CA GLY A 43 -15.35 -23.55 1.46
C GLY A 43 -14.53 -23.33 2.72
N ARG A 44 -15.14 -23.53 3.90
CA ARG A 44 -14.47 -23.35 5.19
C ARG A 44 -13.12 -24.07 5.30
N GLU A 45 -13.01 -25.23 4.67
CA GLU A 45 -11.84 -26.12 4.82
C GLU A 45 -10.72 -25.89 3.80
N ASN A 46 -11.06 -25.49 2.57
CA ASN A 46 -10.07 -25.34 1.49
C ASN A 46 -9.75 -23.87 1.15
N THR A 47 -10.26 -22.93 1.95
CA THR A 47 -9.91 -21.52 1.80
C THR A 47 -8.42 -21.34 2.09
N HIS A 48 -7.75 -20.64 1.17
CA HIS A 48 -6.31 -20.40 1.23
C HIS A 48 -5.96 -18.98 0.83
N VAL A 49 -4.81 -18.53 1.32
CA VAL A 49 -4.21 -17.23 1.02
C VAL A 49 -2.98 -17.46 0.16
N VAL A 50 -2.92 -16.77 -0.97
CA VAL A 50 -1.72 -16.69 -1.83
C VAL A 50 -0.96 -15.44 -1.43
N ARG A 51 0.17 -15.61 -0.73
CA ARG A 51 1.05 -14.55 -0.24
C ARG A 51 1.93 -13.98 -1.37
N PRO A 52 2.56 -12.80 -1.17
CA PRO A 52 3.61 -12.33 -2.06
C PRO A 52 4.70 -13.40 -2.26
N GLY A 53 5.17 -13.54 -3.50
CA GLY A 53 6.12 -14.61 -3.86
C GLY A 53 5.48 -15.97 -4.15
N GLY A 54 4.14 -16.07 -4.17
CA GLY A 54 3.41 -17.25 -4.62
C GLY A 54 3.25 -18.36 -3.58
N LYS A 55 3.62 -18.10 -2.32
CA LYS A 55 3.42 -19.06 -1.22
C LYS A 55 1.92 -19.20 -0.92
N VAL A 56 1.43 -20.43 -0.91
CA VAL A 56 0.03 -20.76 -0.60
C VAL A 56 -0.09 -21.23 0.84
N GLU A 57 -1.02 -20.64 1.58
CA GLU A 57 -1.28 -20.95 3.00
C GLU A 57 -2.76 -21.30 3.18
N PHE A 58 -3.06 -22.53 3.61
CA PHE A 58 -4.43 -22.95 3.93
C PHE A 58 -4.82 -22.42 5.31
N ILE A 59 -5.93 -21.68 5.37
CA ILE A 59 -6.41 -21.03 6.60
C ILE A 59 -7.66 -21.69 7.18
N GLY A 60 -8.13 -22.80 6.59
CA GLY A 60 -9.28 -23.55 7.09
C GLY A 60 -9.21 -23.92 8.58
N PRO A 61 -8.08 -24.42 9.12
CA PRO A 61 -7.93 -24.69 10.55
C PRO A 61 -8.15 -23.47 11.45
N GLU A 62 -7.79 -22.26 10.99
CA GLU A 62 -8.03 -21.02 11.70
C GLU A 62 -9.50 -20.61 11.61
N LEU A 63 -10.12 -20.76 10.44
CA LEU A 63 -11.54 -20.44 10.22
C LEU A 63 -12.48 -21.33 11.06
N ARG A 64 -12.11 -22.59 11.31
CA ARG A 64 -12.87 -23.50 12.20
C ARG A 64 -13.05 -22.99 13.62
N LYS A 65 -12.18 -22.10 14.10
CA LYS A 65 -12.27 -21.51 15.45
C LYS A 65 -13.43 -20.53 15.59
N PHE A 66 -14.00 -20.08 14.46
CA PHE A 66 -15.12 -19.15 14.44
C PHE A 66 -16.45 -19.88 14.21
N THR A 67 -17.39 -19.66 15.13
CA THR A 67 -18.77 -20.11 14.98
C THR A 67 -19.55 -19.10 14.16
N ARG A 68 -20.03 -19.53 12.99
CA ARG A 68 -20.90 -18.72 12.14
C ARG A 68 -22.33 -18.73 12.69
N PRO A 69 -23.03 -17.58 12.77
CA PRO A 69 -24.47 -17.55 13.03
C PRO A 69 -25.28 -18.26 11.93
N ASP A 70 -26.41 -18.89 12.28
CA ASP A 70 -27.19 -19.70 11.33
C ASP A 70 -27.76 -18.90 10.15
N HIS A 71 -28.04 -17.62 10.34
CA HIS A 71 -28.60 -16.72 9.32
C HIS A 71 -27.53 -16.02 8.47
N ALA A 72 -26.24 -16.23 8.77
CA ALA A 72 -25.16 -15.61 8.01
C ALA A 72 -24.73 -16.51 6.84
N ASP A 73 -24.50 -15.88 5.68
CA ASP A 73 -23.87 -16.56 4.56
C ASP A 73 -22.49 -17.11 4.95
N GLU A 74 -22.22 -18.36 4.59
CA GLU A 74 -20.97 -19.04 4.98
C GLU A 74 -19.75 -18.31 4.46
N ARG A 75 -19.79 -18.02 3.16
CA ARG A 75 -18.68 -17.46 2.43
C ARG A 75 -18.40 -16.06 2.91
N ALA A 76 -19.42 -15.20 2.99
CA ALA A 76 -19.27 -13.84 3.45
C ALA A 76 -18.71 -13.78 4.87
N PHE A 77 -19.21 -14.62 5.78
CA PHE A 77 -18.74 -14.65 7.17
C PHE A 77 -17.26 -15.02 7.27
N TYR A 78 -16.85 -16.14 6.67
CA TYR A 78 -15.47 -16.61 6.79
C TYR A 78 -14.46 -15.78 5.99
N LEU A 79 -14.85 -15.24 4.83
CA LEU A 79 -13.99 -14.30 4.11
C LEU A 79 -13.79 -13.00 4.89
N ASN A 80 -14.83 -12.50 5.55
CA ASN A 80 -14.71 -11.33 6.44
C ASN A 80 -13.79 -11.65 7.64
N ALA A 81 -13.95 -12.81 8.27
CA ALA A 81 -13.05 -13.25 9.34
C ALA A 81 -11.58 -13.32 8.87
N ALA A 82 -11.33 -13.88 7.68
CA ALA A 82 -10.00 -13.94 7.07
C ALA A 82 -9.43 -12.53 6.80
N MET A 83 -10.22 -11.63 6.20
CA MET A 83 -9.82 -10.24 5.97
C MET A 83 -9.45 -9.53 7.27
N ASN A 84 -10.26 -9.67 8.32
CA ASN A 84 -9.99 -9.05 9.62
C ASN A 84 -8.68 -9.57 10.25
N GLY A 85 -8.35 -10.85 10.04
CA GLY A 85 -7.05 -11.40 10.43
C GLY A 85 -5.90 -10.71 9.69
N LEU A 86 -6.03 -10.56 8.37
CA LEU A 86 -5.00 -9.97 7.52
C LEU A 86 -4.83 -8.46 7.74
N VAL A 87 -5.90 -7.74 8.10
CA VAL A 87 -5.81 -6.33 8.49
C VAL A 87 -4.87 -6.13 9.68
N LYS A 88 -4.81 -7.08 10.62
CA LYS A 88 -3.86 -7.02 11.76
C LYS A 88 -2.40 -7.13 11.33
N GLU A 89 -2.13 -7.72 10.16
CA GLU A 89 -0.80 -7.78 9.55
C GLU A 89 -0.50 -6.57 8.64
N GLY A 90 -1.40 -5.57 8.58
CA GLY A 90 -1.24 -4.37 7.77
C GLY A 90 -1.74 -4.50 6.32
N TRP A 91 -2.54 -5.53 6.01
CA TRP A 91 -3.18 -5.66 4.70
C TRP A 91 -4.47 -4.85 4.60
N GLU A 92 -4.68 -4.22 3.47
CA GLU A 92 -5.87 -3.44 3.14
C GLU A 92 -6.62 -4.07 1.97
N PHE A 93 -7.94 -3.91 1.93
CA PHE A 93 -8.75 -4.34 0.78
C PHE A 93 -8.33 -3.58 -0.49
N ALA A 94 -8.14 -4.31 -1.59
CA ALA A 94 -7.79 -3.74 -2.89
C ALA A 94 -8.87 -4.00 -3.95
N GLY A 95 -9.57 -5.12 -3.88
CA GLY A 95 -10.63 -5.49 -4.82
C GLY A 95 -11.13 -6.91 -4.60
N MET A 96 -12.16 -7.29 -5.34
CA MET A 96 -12.69 -8.66 -5.30
C MET A 96 -13.24 -9.11 -6.66
N ASN A 97 -13.15 -10.41 -6.88
CA ASN A 97 -13.81 -11.15 -7.95
C ASN A 97 -14.80 -12.14 -7.35
N PRO A 98 -15.67 -12.78 -8.17
CA PRO A 98 -16.63 -13.77 -7.69
C PRO A 98 -16.03 -14.95 -6.93
N ASP A 99 -14.72 -15.20 -6.98
CA ASP A 99 -14.04 -16.33 -6.30
C ASP A 99 -12.91 -15.89 -5.34
N GLU A 100 -12.51 -14.62 -5.41
CA GLU A 100 -11.24 -14.16 -4.85
C GLU A 100 -11.34 -12.76 -4.23
N ILE A 101 -10.62 -12.53 -3.14
CA ILE A 101 -10.44 -11.20 -2.55
C ILE A 101 -8.97 -10.82 -2.66
N VAL A 102 -8.70 -9.66 -3.23
CA VAL A 102 -7.34 -9.12 -3.35
C VAL A 102 -7.12 -8.11 -2.23
N MET A 103 -6.03 -8.27 -1.50
CA MET A 103 -5.56 -7.31 -0.51
C MET A 103 -4.19 -6.78 -0.88
N ARG A 104 -3.88 -5.56 -0.45
CA ARG A 104 -2.60 -4.89 -0.71
C ARG A 104 -1.99 -4.39 0.59
N ARG A 105 -0.67 -4.24 0.63
CA ARG A 105 0.01 -3.48 1.68
C ARG A 105 1.13 -2.65 1.07
N THR A 106 1.36 -1.49 1.66
CA THR A 106 2.46 -0.61 1.30
C THR A 106 3.73 -1.11 1.98
N VAL A 107 4.81 -1.30 1.23
CA VAL A 107 6.13 -1.69 1.75
C VAL A 107 7.15 -0.59 1.45
N ALA A 108 7.97 -0.26 2.44
CA ALA A 108 9.15 0.57 2.22
C ALA A 108 10.17 -0.24 1.40
N ARG A 109 10.72 0.37 0.36
CA ARG A 109 11.67 -0.26 -0.56
C ARG A 109 13.11 0.10 -0.21
#